data_AF-A0A7V9DCY9-F1
#
_entry.id   AF-A0A7V9DCY9-F1
#
_cell.length_a   1.000
_cell.length_b   1.000
_cell.length_c   1.000
_cell.angle_alpha   90.00
_cell.angle_beta   90.00
_cell.angle_gamma   90.00
#
_symmetry.space_group_name_H-M   'P 1'
#
loop_
_entity.id
_entity.type
_entity.pdbx_description
1 polymer ?
#
loop_
_entity_poly.entity_id
_entity_poly.type
_entity_poly.pdbx_seq_one_letter_code
_entity_poly.pdbx_strand_id
1 'polypeptide(L)'
;MDLFNLTKSLMNIPSTSGEEEAVGFFIRDHLTELGWNVELQPVSANQDNVIATLNGTPRVWMSTHMDTVPPFISPTEDDEKIYGRGACDAKGIIAAQIMAAEQLRKDGINDIGLLYTVEEERSSTGAKAANEHSLAAKCEFMINGEPTDNDLAIGSKGSFRLKIKTSGKAAHSAYPEQGDSAIEKLLDILEDIRRTRFPHDEFFGETTVNIGEINGGIALNIIPPRAEAGFLIRLTTEREPIETALENIVRGRGEIEVLSCSEPVKLHEVEGFSRKVVRFTTDIPHMPNWGTPLLIGPGSILVAHTKDEFVLKSDLEKAAELYVGLARRLLD
;
A
#
# COMPACT_ATOMS: atom_id res chain seq x y z
N MET A 1 2.07 25.83 -10.56
CA MET A 1 1.21 25.85 -9.36
C MET A 1 2.10 25.72 -8.13
N ASP A 2 1.77 26.31 -6.98
CA ASP A 2 2.51 26.01 -5.75
C ASP A 2 2.14 24.62 -5.20
N LEU A 3 2.94 24.13 -4.25
CA LEU A 3 2.81 22.80 -3.65
C LEU A 3 1.40 22.53 -3.11
N PHE A 4 0.86 23.43 -2.28
CA PHE A 4 -0.42 23.22 -1.61
C PHE A 4 -1.60 23.28 -2.58
N ASN A 5 -1.55 24.19 -3.55
CA ASN A 5 -2.58 24.27 -4.59
C ASN A 5 -2.53 23.05 -5.52
N LEU A 6 -1.35 22.50 -5.80
CA LEU A 6 -1.21 21.25 -6.56
C LEU A 6 -1.81 20.07 -5.79
N THR A 7 -1.48 19.93 -4.50
CA THR A 7 -2.08 18.91 -3.62
C THR A 7 -3.60 18.98 -3.65
N LYS A 8 -4.19 20.16 -3.41
CA LYS A 8 -5.65 20.33 -3.44
C LYS A 8 -6.26 20.07 -4.83
N SER A 9 -5.56 20.42 -5.91
CA SER A 9 -6.06 20.18 -7.27
C SER A 9 -6.16 18.68 -7.57
N LEU A 10 -5.14 17.91 -7.20
CA LEU A 10 -5.18 16.44 -7.27
C LEU A 10 -6.29 15.86 -6.40
N MET A 11 -6.43 16.35 -5.16
CA MET A 11 -7.45 15.88 -4.21
C MET A 11 -8.87 16.15 -4.67
N ASN A 12 -9.11 17.26 -5.37
CA ASN A 12 -10.43 17.61 -5.90
C ASN A 12 -10.92 16.67 -7.01
N ILE A 13 -10.04 15.87 -7.60
CA ILE A 13 -10.38 14.87 -8.61
C ILE A 13 -10.66 13.54 -7.89
N PRO A 14 -11.90 13.02 -7.86
CA PRO A 14 -12.16 11.71 -7.31
C PRO A 14 -11.34 10.64 -8.06
N SER A 15 -10.68 9.78 -7.31
CA SER A 15 -9.85 8.69 -7.84
C SER A 15 -9.89 7.49 -6.90
N THR A 16 -11.10 7.02 -6.58
CA THR A 16 -11.22 5.75 -5.84
C THR A 16 -10.62 4.65 -6.70
N SER A 17 -9.97 3.62 -6.14
CA SER A 17 -9.35 2.55 -6.95
C SER A 17 -10.31 1.99 -8.01
N GLY A 18 -9.93 2.10 -9.28
CA GLY A 18 -10.78 1.84 -10.45
C GLY A 18 -11.29 3.08 -11.20
N GLU A 19 -11.10 4.29 -10.66
CA GLU A 19 -11.62 5.56 -11.19
C GLU A 19 -10.49 6.61 -11.40
N GLU A 20 -9.27 6.19 -11.71
CA GLU A 20 -8.08 7.04 -11.73
C GLU A 20 -7.87 7.82 -13.04
N GLU A 21 -8.64 7.56 -14.10
CA GLU A 21 -8.45 8.17 -15.44
C GLU A 21 -8.29 9.70 -15.39
N ALA A 22 -9.23 10.37 -14.70
CA ALA A 22 -9.26 11.83 -14.65
C ALA A 22 -8.04 12.42 -13.93
N VAL A 23 -7.54 11.76 -12.87
CA VAL A 23 -6.35 12.23 -12.15
C VAL A 23 -5.08 11.93 -12.95
N GLY A 24 -5.03 10.79 -13.64
CA GLY A 24 -3.95 10.46 -14.57
C GLY A 24 -3.82 11.47 -15.71
N PHE A 25 -4.95 11.87 -16.31
CA PHE A 25 -4.97 12.93 -17.34
C PHE A 25 -4.53 14.28 -16.80
N PHE A 26 -4.98 14.65 -15.60
CA PHE A 26 -4.54 15.89 -14.96
C PHE A 26 -3.02 15.91 -14.73
N ILE A 27 -2.45 14.82 -14.20
CA ILE A 27 -1.00 14.73 -13.96
C ILE A 27 -0.24 14.77 -15.29
N ARG A 28 -0.72 14.06 -16.32
CA ARG A 28 -0.14 14.10 -17.67
C ARG A 28 -0.08 15.51 -18.21
N ASP A 29 -1.21 16.22 -18.21
CA ASP A 29 -1.31 17.55 -18.77
C ASP A 29 -0.44 18.53 -17.98
N HIS A 30 -0.46 18.44 -16.65
CA HIS A 30 0.37 19.28 -15.79
C HIS A 30 1.88 19.10 -16.03
N LEU A 31 2.35 17.85 -16.08
CA LEU A 31 3.76 17.54 -16.34
C LEU A 31 4.18 17.90 -17.76
N THR A 32 3.30 17.72 -18.74
CA THR A 32 3.54 18.13 -20.13
C THR A 32 3.70 19.65 -20.24
N GLU A 33 2.86 20.42 -19.55
CA GLU A 33 2.98 21.89 -19.47
C GLU A 33 4.29 22.35 -18.81
N LEU A 34 4.80 21.57 -17.84
CA LEU A 34 6.10 21.81 -17.23
C LEU A 34 7.28 21.40 -18.14
N GLY A 35 7.02 20.70 -19.25
CA GLY A 35 8.01 20.29 -20.25
C GLY A 35 8.59 18.90 -20.04
N TRP A 36 7.90 18.01 -19.33
CA TRP A 36 8.25 16.60 -19.24
C TRP A 36 7.76 15.82 -20.47
N ASN A 37 8.47 14.74 -20.84
CA ASN A 37 7.94 13.76 -21.76
C ASN A 37 7.06 12.80 -20.97
N VAL A 38 5.75 12.77 -21.24
CA VAL A 38 4.81 11.96 -20.48
C VAL A 38 4.19 10.87 -21.34
N GLU A 39 4.23 9.65 -20.83
CA GLU A 39 3.55 8.47 -21.34
C GLU A 39 2.43 8.07 -20.36
N LEU A 40 1.26 7.73 -20.93
CA LEU A 40 0.22 7.00 -20.21
C LEU A 40 0.37 5.53 -20.56
N GLN A 41 0.72 4.70 -19.57
CA GLN A 41 0.85 3.26 -19.75
C GLN A 41 -0.49 2.58 -19.41
N PRO A 42 -1.18 1.97 -20.39
CA PRO A 42 -2.46 1.31 -20.13
C PRO A 42 -2.31 0.09 -19.24
N VAL A 43 -3.14 0.02 -18.19
CA VAL A 43 -3.20 -1.10 -17.23
C VAL A 43 -4.52 -1.85 -17.38
N SER A 44 -5.61 -1.10 -17.40
CA SER A 44 -6.98 -1.61 -17.52
C SER A 44 -7.89 -0.54 -18.13
N ALA A 45 -9.16 -0.84 -18.35
CA ALA A 45 -10.09 0.14 -18.92
C ALA A 45 -10.17 1.39 -18.02
N ASN A 46 -9.83 2.56 -18.57
CA ASN A 46 -9.80 3.85 -17.87
C ASN A 46 -8.80 3.88 -16.69
N GLN A 47 -7.74 3.07 -16.75
CA GLN A 47 -6.68 3.03 -15.76
C GLN A 47 -5.33 2.99 -16.45
N ASP A 48 -4.66 4.14 -16.45
CA ASP A 48 -3.33 4.31 -17.02
C ASP A 48 -2.36 4.75 -15.91
N ASN A 49 -1.20 4.10 -15.81
CA ASN A 49 -0.09 4.67 -15.04
C ASN A 49 0.44 5.91 -15.77
N VAL A 50 0.99 6.86 -15.02
CA VAL A 50 1.66 8.04 -15.59
C VAL A 50 3.17 7.88 -15.45
N ILE A 51 3.89 7.86 -16.57
CA ILE A 51 5.34 7.76 -16.63
C ILE A 51 5.88 9.04 -17.24
N ALA A 52 6.70 9.79 -16.51
CA ALA A 52 7.28 11.04 -17.00
C ALA A 52 8.80 11.06 -16.87
N THR A 53 9.47 11.51 -17.94
CA THR A 53 10.93 11.60 -17.97
C THR A 53 11.43 12.91 -18.59
N LEU A 54 12.62 13.34 -18.18
CA LEU A 54 13.35 14.44 -18.82
C LEU A 54 14.30 13.96 -19.92
N ASN A 55 14.81 12.73 -19.76
CA ASN A 55 15.67 12.05 -20.72
C ASN A 55 15.18 10.60 -20.94
N GLY A 56 15.86 9.84 -21.80
CA GLY A 56 15.41 8.49 -22.15
C GLY A 56 15.72 7.40 -21.11
N THR A 57 16.56 7.67 -20.10
CA THR A 57 17.06 6.65 -19.16
C THR A 57 17.36 7.24 -17.77
N PRO A 58 16.35 7.67 -17.00
CA PRO A 58 16.58 8.17 -15.65
C PRO A 58 17.10 7.08 -14.71
N ARG A 59 18.05 7.44 -13.84
CA ARG A 59 18.66 6.53 -12.86
C ARG A 59 17.85 6.47 -11.56
N VAL A 60 17.29 7.60 -11.14
CA VAL A 60 16.46 7.71 -9.92
C VAL A 60 15.02 7.97 -10.30
N TRP A 61 14.09 7.20 -9.76
CA TRP A 61 12.66 7.38 -9.98
C TRP A 61 11.96 7.76 -8.68
N MET A 62 11.04 8.72 -8.74
CA MET A 62 10.09 8.97 -7.67
C MET A 62 8.75 8.36 -8.07
N SER A 63 8.13 7.63 -7.15
CA SER A 63 6.88 6.95 -7.43
C SER A 63 5.94 6.95 -6.25
N THR A 64 4.64 6.93 -6.52
CA THR A 64 3.56 6.67 -5.56
C THR A 64 2.28 6.38 -6.36
N HIS A 65 1.18 6.07 -5.69
CA HIS A 65 -0.09 5.76 -6.36
C HIS A 65 -1.02 6.97 -6.43
N MET A 66 -1.95 6.94 -7.39
CA MET A 66 -2.93 8.02 -7.64
C MET A 66 -4.31 7.73 -7.03
N ASP A 67 -4.58 6.46 -6.77
CA ASP A 67 -5.85 6.03 -6.24
C ASP A 67 -5.99 6.28 -4.75
N THR A 68 -7.21 6.17 -4.25
CA THR A 68 -7.57 6.40 -2.86
C THR A 68 -8.66 5.42 -2.43
N VAL A 69 -8.77 5.15 -1.13
CA VAL A 69 -9.91 4.39 -0.60
C VAL A 69 -11.21 5.22 -0.55
N PRO A 70 -12.40 4.58 -0.65
CA PRO A 70 -13.67 5.29 -0.48
C PRO A 70 -13.87 5.79 0.97
N PRO A 71 -14.76 6.77 1.19
CA PRO A 71 -15.41 7.61 0.19
C PRO A 71 -14.49 8.73 -0.30
N PHE A 72 -14.88 9.40 -1.39
CA PHE A 72 -14.33 10.70 -1.75
C PHE A 72 -14.64 11.74 -0.65
N ILE A 73 -13.62 12.49 -0.24
CA ILE A 73 -13.74 13.58 0.73
C ILE A 73 -13.02 14.80 0.14
N SER A 74 -13.78 15.84 -0.19
CA SER A 74 -13.25 17.05 -0.83
C SER A 74 -12.20 17.74 0.04
N PRO A 75 -11.15 18.33 -0.57
CA PRO A 75 -10.10 19.01 0.16
C PRO A 75 -10.61 20.28 0.85
N THR A 76 -10.16 20.47 2.09
CA THR A 76 -10.25 21.76 2.81
C THR A 76 -8.89 22.07 3.42
N GLU A 77 -8.67 23.30 3.88
CA GLU A 77 -7.41 23.65 4.55
C GLU A 77 -7.65 24.65 5.69
N ASP A 78 -6.75 24.60 6.67
CA ASP A 78 -6.51 25.67 7.62
C ASP A 78 -5.06 26.18 7.46
N ASP A 79 -4.55 26.93 8.43
CA ASP A 79 -3.21 27.50 8.37
C ASP A 79 -2.09 26.43 8.38
N GLU A 80 -2.34 25.26 8.98
CA GLU A 80 -1.32 24.22 9.22
C GLU A 80 -1.53 22.97 8.36
N LYS A 81 -2.77 22.65 8.01
CA LYS A 81 -3.19 21.35 7.48
C LYS A 81 -3.99 21.48 6.19
N ILE A 82 -3.82 20.49 5.33
CA ILE A 82 -4.74 20.19 4.23
C ILE A 82 -5.47 18.91 4.62
N TYR A 83 -6.79 18.96 4.68
CA TYR A 83 -7.67 17.84 5.00
C TYR A 83 -8.33 17.29 3.75
N GLY A 84 -8.67 16.02 3.75
CA GLY A 84 -9.44 15.36 2.70
C GLY A 84 -8.81 14.04 2.28
N ARG A 85 -9.54 13.28 1.46
CA ARG A 85 -9.08 11.96 1.01
C ARG A 85 -7.89 12.12 0.06
N GLY A 86 -6.80 11.42 0.33
CA GLY A 86 -5.55 11.53 -0.42
C GLY A 86 -4.65 12.68 0.02
N ALA A 87 -4.96 13.36 1.12
CA ALA A 87 -4.10 14.41 1.66
C ALA A 87 -2.70 13.88 1.96
N CYS A 88 -2.61 12.79 2.72
CA CYS A 88 -1.34 12.10 2.99
C CYS A 88 -1.14 10.85 2.14
N ASP A 89 -2.22 10.24 1.63
CA ASP A 89 -2.18 8.91 1.01
C ASP A 89 -2.94 8.85 -0.33
N ALA A 90 -2.36 9.25 -1.46
CA ALA A 90 -0.99 9.74 -1.59
C ALA A 90 -0.84 11.00 -2.46
N LYS A 91 -1.90 11.81 -2.62
CA LYS A 91 -1.89 12.98 -3.53
C LYS A 91 -0.99 14.12 -3.05
N GLY A 92 -0.87 14.31 -1.73
CA GLY A 92 0.15 15.20 -1.16
C GLY A 92 1.57 14.76 -1.53
N ILE A 93 1.81 13.45 -1.57
CA ILE A 93 3.09 12.83 -1.94
C ILE A 93 3.40 13.10 -3.41
N ILE A 94 2.43 12.88 -4.32
CA ILE A 94 2.57 13.22 -5.75
C ILE A 94 3.03 14.67 -5.91
N ALA A 95 2.33 15.61 -5.25
CA ALA A 95 2.66 17.03 -5.34
C ALA A 95 4.09 17.33 -4.84
N ALA A 96 4.50 16.75 -3.71
CA ALA A 96 5.84 16.91 -3.16
C ALA A 96 6.93 16.33 -4.08
N GLN A 97 6.69 15.16 -4.68
CA GLN A 97 7.61 14.54 -5.64
C GLN A 97 7.76 15.38 -6.91
N ILE A 98 6.65 15.91 -7.47
CA ILE A 98 6.71 16.82 -8.63
C ILE A 98 7.53 18.08 -8.30
N MET A 99 7.31 18.68 -7.13
CA MET A 99 8.05 19.87 -6.71
C MET A 99 9.55 19.58 -6.52
N ALA A 100 9.90 18.44 -5.94
CA ALA A 100 11.29 18.01 -5.79
C ALA A 100 11.96 17.79 -7.14
N ALA A 101 11.27 17.11 -8.07
CA ALA A 101 11.76 16.86 -9.41
C ALA A 101 11.99 18.16 -10.20
N GLU A 102 11.07 19.12 -10.08
CA GLU A 102 11.23 20.44 -10.69
C GLU A 102 12.40 21.24 -10.10
N GLN A 103 12.65 21.11 -8.79
CA GLN A 103 13.81 21.73 -8.15
C GLN A 103 15.13 21.11 -8.65
N LEU A 104 15.22 19.77 -8.67
CA LEU A 104 16.38 19.05 -9.20
C LEU A 104 16.67 19.43 -10.66
N ARG A 105 15.63 19.52 -11.48
CA ARG A 105 15.73 19.95 -12.88
C ARG A 105 16.30 21.37 -13.01
N LYS A 106 15.82 22.32 -12.19
CA LYS A 106 16.37 23.69 -12.15
C LYS A 106 17.84 23.74 -11.77
N ASP A 107 18.28 22.80 -10.95
CA ASP A 107 19.67 22.64 -10.53
C ASP A 107 20.52 21.86 -11.57
N GLY A 108 19.93 21.48 -12.71
CA GLY A 108 20.62 20.79 -13.82
C GLY A 108 20.65 19.26 -13.69
N ILE A 109 19.94 18.68 -12.73
CA ILE A 109 19.87 17.23 -12.52
C ILE A 109 18.67 16.68 -13.30
N ASN A 110 18.94 15.96 -14.39
CA ASN A 110 17.91 15.44 -15.30
C ASN A 110 17.78 13.91 -15.29
N ASP A 111 18.61 13.20 -14.52
CA ASP A 111 18.58 11.72 -14.41
C ASP A 111 17.49 11.23 -13.43
N ILE A 112 16.35 11.93 -13.45
CA ILE A 112 15.19 11.68 -12.62
C ILE A 112 13.95 11.36 -13.46
N GLY A 113 13.16 10.40 -13.00
CA GLY A 113 11.88 10.01 -13.58
C GLY A 113 10.76 10.02 -12.55
N LEU A 114 9.52 10.15 -13.03
CA LEU A 114 8.31 10.08 -12.19
C LEU A 114 7.43 8.92 -12.68
N LEU A 115 6.95 8.10 -11.76
CA LEU A 115 6.04 6.98 -12.02
C LEU A 115 4.86 7.03 -11.05
N TYR A 116 3.66 7.28 -11.55
CA TYR A 116 2.44 7.27 -10.74
C TYR A 116 1.55 6.09 -11.12
N THR A 117 1.26 5.23 -10.15
CA THR A 117 0.53 3.97 -10.37
C THR A 117 -0.97 4.10 -10.10
N VAL A 118 -1.75 3.24 -10.75
CA VAL A 118 -3.18 3.02 -10.45
C VAL A 118 -3.37 1.78 -9.56
N GLU A 119 -4.46 1.77 -8.79
CA GLU A 119 -4.97 0.61 -8.05
C GLU A 119 -4.01 -0.03 -7.02
N GLU A 120 -3.25 0.77 -6.28
CA GLU A 120 -2.40 0.27 -5.17
C GLU A 120 -3.25 -0.34 -4.06
N GLU A 121 -4.32 0.36 -3.66
CA GLU A 121 -5.11 0.12 -2.44
C GLU A 121 -5.88 -1.21 -2.44
N ARG A 122 -5.82 -1.95 -3.55
CA ARG A 122 -6.50 -3.23 -3.73
C ARG A 122 -5.51 -4.32 -4.19
N SER A 123 -5.10 -4.29 -5.45
CA SER A 123 -4.39 -5.42 -6.09
C SER A 123 -3.06 -5.03 -6.74
N SER A 124 -2.65 -3.77 -6.65
CA SER A 124 -1.38 -3.26 -7.21
C SER A 124 -1.23 -3.56 -8.71
N THR A 125 -2.32 -3.51 -9.47
CA THR A 125 -2.26 -3.78 -10.92
C THR A 125 -1.39 -2.77 -11.66
N GLY A 126 -1.41 -1.50 -11.24
CA GLY A 126 -0.55 -0.46 -11.78
C GLY A 126 0.93 -0.78 -11.59
N ALA A 127 1.37 -1.11 -10.38
CA ALA A 127 2.75 -1.50 -10.11
C ALA A 127 3.20 -2.74 -10.90
N LYS A 128 2.35 -3.77 -10.99
CA LYS A 128 2.64 -4.97 -11.79
C LYS A 128 2.85 -4.63 -13.26
N ALA A 129 2.01 -3.77 -13.83
CA ALA A 129 2.17 -3.31 -15.21
C ALA A 129 3.41 -2.42 -15.38
N ALA A 130 3.69 -1.54 -14.43
CA ALA A 130 4.89 -0.69 -14.43
C ALA A 130 6.16 -1.54 -14.38
N ASN A 131 6.16 -2.65 -13.64
CA ASN A 131 7.30 -3.56 -13.54
C ASN A 131 7.71 -4.22 -14.88
N GLU A 132 6.77 -4.35 -15.82
CA GLU A 132 7.02 -4.86 -17.16
C GLU A 132 7.45 -3.77 -18.15
N HIS A 133 7.51 -2.51 -17.71
CA HIS A 133 7.88 -1.39 -18.56
C HIS A 133 9.37 -1.45 -18.96
N SER A 134 9.67 -1.04 -20.21
CA SER A 134 11.04 -1.12 -20.76
C SER A 134 12.08 -0.25 -20.03
N LEU A 135 11.63 0.73 -19.24
CA LEU A 135 12.50 1.56 -18.40
C LEU A 135 12.76 0.98 -17.01
N ALA A 136 11.97 0.00 -16.54
CA ALA A 136 12.11 -0.56 -15.20
C ALA A 136 13.54 -1.05 -14.96
N ALA A 137 14.05 -1.91 -15.85
CA ALA A 137 15.40 -2.45 -15.79
C ALA A 137 16.55 -1.43 -15.96
N LYS A 138 16.23 -0.15 -16.23
CA LYS A 138 17.20 0.95 -16.31
C LYS A 138 17.23 1.80 -15.06
N CYS A 139 16.27 1.62 -14.15
CA CYS A 139 16.22 2.28 -12.87
C CYS A 139 17.32 1.72 -11.95
N GLU A 140 18.11 2.60 -11.34
CA GLU A 140 19.06 2.22 -10.29
C GLU A 140 18.41 2.30 -8.91
N PHE A 141 17.58 3.32 -8.68
CA PHE A 141 16.92 3.57 -7.40
C PHE A 141 15.48 4.06 -7.58
N MET A 142 14.54 3.48 -6.83
CA MET A 142 13.14 3.89 -6.78
C MET A 142 12.82 4.46 -5.40
N ILE A 143 12.50 5.75 -5.33
CA ILE A 143 12.00 6.44 -4.14
C ILE A 143 10.47 6.35 -4.17
N ASN A 144 9.92 5.31 -3.57
CA ASN A 144 8.49 5.12 -3.42
C ASN A 144 7.96 5.95 -2.24
N GLY A 145 6.80 6.58 -2.42
CA GLY A 145 6.23 7.53 -1.49
C GLY A 145 5.00 6.97 -0.81
N GLU A 146 5.02 6.99 0.53
CA GLU A 146 3.96 6.54 1.43
C GLU A 146 3.99 7.39 2.71
N PRO A 147 2.89 7.45 3.50
CA PRO A 147 2.82 8.29 4.70
C PRO A 147 3.67 7.72 5.84
N THR A 148 4.94 8.08 5.83
CA THR A 148 6.00 7.55 6.70
C THR A 148 6.46 8.57 7.74
N ASP A 149 5.70 9.63 7.97
CA ASP A 149 6.05 10.74 8.87
C ASP A 149 7.34 11.47 8.43
N ASN A 150 7.66 11.44 7.12
CA ASN A 150 8.94 11.90 6.56
C ASN A 150 10.19 11.15 7.07
N ASP A 151 10.02 9.99 7.69
CA ASP A 151 11.12 9.09 8.04
C ASP A 151 11.38 8.09 6.91
N LEU A 152 12.66 7.87 6.56
CA LEU A 152 13.04 6.84 5.60
C LEU A 152 12.73 5.46 6.19
N ALA A 153 11.77 4.76 5.62
CA ALA A 153 11.46 3.42 6.04
C ALA A 153 12.57 2.46 5.57
N ILE A 154 13.20 1.79 6.53
CA ILE A 154 14.28 0.80 6.30
C ILE A 154 13.75 -0.64 6.24
N GLY A 155 12.46 -0.80 6.48
CA GLY A 155 11.75 -2.03 6.20
C GLY A 155 10.23 -1.89 6.32
N SER A 156 9.53 -2.74 5.60
CA SER A 156 8.08 -2.86 5.60
C SER A 156 7.67 -4.28 5.99
N LYS A 157 6.73 -4.42 6.94
CA LYS A 157 6.13 -5.72 7.27
C LYS A 157 5.30 -6.24 6.09
N GLY A 158 5.33 -7.55 5.90
CA GLY A 158 4.50 -8.22 4.92
C GLY A 158 3.02 -8.26 5.32
N SER A 159 2.20 -8.79 4.42
CA SER A 159 0.76 -8.98 4.62
C SER A 159 0.36 -10.36 4.12
N PHE A 160 -0.30 -11.15 4.95
CA PHE A 160 -0.90 -12.42 4.57
C PHE A 160 -2.40 -12.39 4.86
N ARG A 161 -3.20 -12.36 3.80
CA ARG A 161 -4.67 -12.32 3.85
C ARG A 161 -5.22 -13.70 3.50
N LEU A 162 -6.06 -14.25 4.36
CA LEU A 162 -6.65 -15.58 4.16
C LEU A 162 -8.01 -15.69 4.86
N LYS A 163 -8.78 -16.70 4.46
CA LYS A 163 -9.96 -17.17 5.18
C LYS A 163 -9.74 -18.58 5.69
N ILE A 164 -10.29 -18.86 6.88
CA ILE A 164 -10.44 -20.23 7.37
C ILE A 164 -11.92 -20.57 7.31
N LYS A 165 -12.26 -21.66 6.61
CA LYS A 165 -13.63 -22.14 6.41
C LYS A 165 -13.81 -23.46 7.12
N THR A 166 -14.96 -23.62 7.75
CA THR A 166 -15.37 -24.87 8.42
C THR A 166 -16.71 -25.31 7.88
N SER A 167 -16.85 -26.63 7.75
CA SER A 167 -18.04 -27.29 7.25
C SER A 167 -18.58 -28.25 8.30
N GLY A 168 -19.90 -28.37 8.32
CA GLY A 168 -20.64 -29.20 9.25
C GLY A 168 -21.90 -29.76 8.61
N LYS A 169 -22.85 -30.19 9.44
CA LYS A 169 -24.10 -30.81 9.01
C LYS A 169 -25.27 -30.13 9.71
N ALA A 170 -26.17 -29.56 8.91
CA ALA A 170 -27.38 -28.95 9.43
C ALA A 170 -28.32 -30.00 10.04
N ALA A 171 -28.90 -29.66 11.19
CA ALA A 171 -29.99 -30.40 11.81
C ALA A 171 -30.83 -29.44 12.66
N HIS A 172 -31.99 -29.90 13.13
CA HIS A 172 -32.76 -29.15 14.10
C HIS A 172 -31.98 -29.09 15.43
N SER A 173 -31.78 -27.90 15.98
CA SER A 173 -30.99 -27.65 17.19
C SER A 173 -31.39 -28.49 18.43
N ALA A 174 -32.65 -28.94 18.49
CA ALA A 174 -33.13 -29.85 19.55
C ALA A 174 -32.56 -31.28 19.48
N TYR A 175 -31.93 -31.66 18.37
CA TYR A 175 -31.32 -32.98 18.15
C TYR A 175 -29.86 -32.82 17.72
N PRO A 176 -28.98 -32.31 18.60
CA PRO A 176 -27.59 -31.96 18.28
C PRO A 176 -26.78 -33.12 17.71
N GLU A 177 -27.05 -34.35 18.16
CA GLU A 177 -26.40 -35.57 17.71
C GLU A 177 -26.63 -35.91 16.22
N GLN A 178 -27.64 -35.29 15.59
CA GLN A 178 -27.94 -35.48 14.17
C GLN A 178 -27.18 -34.52 13.26
N GLY A 179 -26.55 -33.49 13.81
CA GLY A 179 -25.77 -32.50 13.09
C GLY A 179 -24.33 -32.42 13.55
N ASP A 180 -23.63 -31.42 13.03
CA ASP A 180 -22.22 -31.17 13.28
C ASP A 180 -21.99 -29.68 13.08
N SER A 181 -21.63 -28.95 14.14
CA SER A 181 -21.62 -27.49 14.11
C SER A 181 -20.31 -26.96 13.54
N ALA A 182 -20.38 -26.32 12.37
CA ALA A 182 -19.24 -25.61 11.78
C ALA A 182 -18.75 -24.46 12.68
N ILE A 183 -19.67 -23.77 13.38
CA ILE A 183 -19.29 -22.67 14.29
C ILE A 183 -18.42 -23.19 15.43
N GLU A 184 -18.77 -24.32 16.06
CA GLU A 184 -17.98 -24.87 17.18
C GLU A 184 -16.56 -25.25 16.72
N LYS A 185 -16.43 -25.91 15.55
CA LYS A 185 -15.12 -26.21 14.96
C LYS A 185 -14.30 -24.95 14.69
N LEU A 186 -14.95 -23.89 14.18
CA LEU A 186 -14.27 -22.62 13.92
C LEU A 186 -13.78 -22.01 15.23
N LEU A 187 -14.61 -21.98 16.28
CA LEU A 187 -14.23 -21.45 17.59
C LEU A 187 -13.02 -22.18 18.18
N ASP A 188 -12.96 -23.51 18.06
CA ASP A 188 -11.80 -24.30 18.50
C ASP A 188 -10.53 -23.92 17.71
N ILE A 189 -10.62 -23.78 16.38
CA ILE A 189 -9.50 -23.33 15.55
C ILE A 189 -9.03 -21.93 15.95
N LEU A 190 -9.97 -20.99 16.16
CA LEU A 190 -9.66 -19.62 16.54
C LEU A 190 -8.99 -19.55 17.93
N GLU A 191 -9.41 -20.39 18.88
CA GLU A 191 -8.76 -20.49 20.18
C GLU A 191 -7.31 -20.96 20.05
N ASP A 192 -7.05 -21.99 19.24
CA ASP A 192 -5.69 -22.49 19.02
C ASP A 192 -4.81 -21.45 18.32
N ILE A 193 -5.34 -20.71 17.34
CA ILE A 193 -4.62 -19.61 16.68
C ILE A 193 -4.26 -18.51 17.70
N ARG A 194 -5.20 -18.11 18.57
CA ARG A 194 -4.95 -17.09 19.60
C ARG A 194 -3.89 -17.51 20.63
N ARG A 195 -3.74 -18.81 20.87
CA ARG A 195 -2.72 -19.37 21.77
C ARG A 195 -1.37 -19.57 21.09
N THR A 196 -1.33 -19.56 19.76
CA THR A 196 -0.11 -19.82 18.99
C THR A 196 0.80 -18.62 19.03
N ARG A 197 2.07 -18.85 19.38
CA ARG A 197 3.15 -17.89 19.19
C ARG A 197 3.71 -18.07 17.80
N PHE A 198 3.36 -17.16 16.90
CA PHE A 198 3.88 -17.17 15.54
C PHE A 198 5.36 -16.71 15.52
N PRO A 199 6.16 -17.21 14.56
CA PRO A 199 7.48 -16.69 14.24
C PRO A 199 7.54 -15.15 14.24
N HIS A 200 8.62 -14.63 14.81
CA HIS A 200 8.96 -13.20 14.85
C HIS A 200 10.37 -12.99 14.28
N ASP A 201 10.72 -11.74 14.04
CA ASP A 201 12.04 -11.33 13.58
C ASP A 201 12.59 -10.21 14.47
N GLU A 202 13.90 -10.15 14.68
CA GLU A 202 14.50 -9.14 15.56
C GLU A 202 14.38 -7.72 15.00
N PHE A 203 14.41 -7.57 13.67
CA PHE A 203 14.36 -6.28 12.99
C PHE A 203 12.92 -5.80 12.79
N PHE A 204 12.02 -6.66 12.32
CA PHE A 204 10.61 -6.34 12.12
C PHE A 204 9.75 -6.49 13.39
N GLY A 205 10.25 -7.18 14.41
CA GLY A 205 9.51 -7.48 15.64
C GLY A 205 8.47 -8.58 15.45
N GLU A 206 7.33 -8.43 16.12
CA GLU A 206 6.30 -9.49 16.20
C GLU A 206 5.41 -9.60 14.96
N THR A 207 5.08 -10.84 14.57
CA THR A 207 3.97 -11.14 13.68
C THR A 207 2.65 -10.85 14.39
N THR A 208 1.80 -10.01 13.81
CA THR A 208 0.49 -9.69 14.40
C THR A 208 -0.64 -10.34 13.60
N VAL A 209 -1.49 -11.10 14.27
CA VAL A 209 -2.66 -11.76 13.67
C VAL A 209 -3.92 -10.95 14.00
N ASN A 210 -4.62 -10.46 12.99
CA ASN A 210 -5.92 -9.83 13.14
C ASN A 210 -7.02 -10.76 12.59
N ILE A 211 -7.96 -11.16 13.45
CA ILE A 211 -9.21 -11.83 13.03
C ILE A 211 -10.21 -10.71 12.70
N GLY A 212 -10.28 -10.33 11.43
CA GLY A 212 -11.03 -9.16 11.00
C GLY A 212 -12.52 -9.42 10.78
N GLU A 213 -12.89 -10.64 10.42
CA GLU A 213 -14.27 -11.02 10.07
C GLU A 213 -14.61 -12.40 10.62
N ILE A 214 -15.84 -12.59 11.11
CA ILE A 214 -16.39 -13.90 11.49
C ILE A 214 -17.83 -13.98 11.00
N ASN A 215 -18.16 -15.04 10.25
CA ASN A 215 -19.50 -15.29 9.72
C ASN A 215 -19.88 -16.77 9.90
N GLY A 216 -21.15 -17.04 10.22
CA GLY A 216 -21.62 -18.43 10.35
C GLY A 216 -23.07 -18.54 10.78
N GLY A 217 -23.64 -19.73 10.59
CA GLY A 217 -25.05 -19.99 10.94
C GLY A 217 -26.05 -19.62 9.85
N ILE A 218 -27.31 -19.97 10.09
CA ILE A 218 -28.44 -19.71 9.19
C ILE A 218 -29.64 -19.16 9.99
N ALA A 219 -30.03 -19.88 11.04
CA ALA A 219 -31.12 -19.50 11.95
C ALA A 219 -30.87 -20.09 13.33
N LEU A 220 -31.48 -19.52 14.37
CA LEU A 220 -31.28 -19.92 15.78
C LEU A 220 -31.61 -21.40 16.05
N ASN A 221 -32.54 -21.98 15.31
CA ASN A 221 -33.00 -23.35 15.49
C ASN A 221 -32.31 -24.38 14.57
N ILE A 222 -31.29 -23.96 13.80
CA ILE A 222 -30.55 -24.82 12.86
C ILE A 222 -29.09 -24.93 13.31
N ILE A 223 -28.58 -26.16 13.41
CA ILE A 223 -27.15 -26.40 13.64
C ILE A 223 -26.37 -25.87 12.43
N PRO A 224 -25.39 -24.96 12.61
CA PRO A 224 -24.69 -24.30 11.51
C PRO A 224 -23.92 -25.29 10.61
N PRO A 225 -24.26 -25.42 9.31
CA PRO A 225 -23.49 -26.28 8.40
C PRO A 225 -22.23 -25.61 7.85
N ARG A 226 -22.06 -24.30 8.05
CA ARG A 226 -20.92 -23.51 7.56
C ARG A 226 -20.58 -22.36 8.50
N ALA A 227 -19.30 -22.07 8.61
CA ALA A 227 -18.77 -20.87 9.25
C ALA A 227 -17.39 -20.53 8.66
N GLU A 228 -17.03 -19.25 8.64
CA GLU A 228 -15.73 -18.78 8.19
C GLU A 228 -15.23 -17.61 9.03
N ALA A 229 -13.90 -17.45 9.07
CA ALA A 229 -13.23 -16.28 9.64
C ALA A 229 -12.19 -15.74 8.65
N GLY A 230 -12.15 -14.41 8.51
CA GLY A 230 -11.19 -13.68 7.68
C GLY A 230 -10.03 -13.11 8.51
N PHE A 231 -8.82 -13.22 7.99
CA PHE A 231 -7.59 -12.83 8.68
C PHE A 231 -6.77 -11.86 7.85
N LEU A 232 -6.14 -10.91 8.54
CA LEU A 232 -5.00 -10.15 8.05
C LEU A 232 -3.84 -10.34 9.02
N ILE A 233 -2.78 -11.00 8.57
CA ILE A 233 -1.57 -11.23 9.35
C ILE A 233 -0.48 -10.30 8.83
N ARG A 234 0.12 -9.48 9.71
CA ARG A 234 1.32 -8.71 9.36
C ARG A 234 2.54 -9.58 9.57
N LEU A 235 3.16 -9.99 8.47
CA LEU A 235 4.31 -10.88 8.45
C LEU A 235 5.59 -10.13 8.83
N THR A 236 6.40 -10.75 9.68
CA THR A 236 7.76 -10.29 10.00
C THR A 236 8.83 -11.29 9.57
N THR A 237 8.42 -12.49 9.15
CA THR A 237 9.22 -13.54 8.53
C THR A 237 8.58 -13.92 7.20
N GLU A 238 9.23 -14.80 6.43
CA GLU A 238 8.61 -15.45 5.28
C GLU A 238 7.26 -16.11 5.66
N ARG A 239 6.34 -16.19 4.69
CA ARG A 239 5.01 -16.82 4.85
C ARG A 239 5.06 -18.28 5.30
N GLU A 240 5.97 -19.08 4.77
CA GLU A 240 5.93 -20.55 4.87
C GLU A 240 5.81 -21.06 6.33
N PRO A 241 6.63 -20.59 7.31
CA PRO A 241 6.48 -21.01 8.71
C PRO A 241 5.12 -20.66 9.33
N ILE A 242 4.55 -19.51 8.96
CA ILE A 242 3.24 -19.05 9.45
C ILE A 242 2.13 -19.92 8.88
N GLU A 243 2.16 -20.16 7.57
CA GLU A 243 1.19 -20.99 6.88
C GLU A 243 1.24 -22.43 7.38
N THR A 244 2.42 -23.00 7.56
CA THR A 244 2.59 -24.35 8.12
C THR A 244 1.99 -24.46 9.53
N ALA A 245 2.16 -23.44 10.38
CA ALA A 245 1.55 -23.43 11.71
C ALA A 245 0.01 -23.40 11.61
N LEU A 246 -0.54 -22.56 10.72
CA LEU A 246 -1.99 -22.49 10.49
C LEU A 246 -2.54 -23.80 9.92
N GLU A 247 -1.88 -24.40 8.93
CA GLU A 247 -2.27 -25.69 8.36
C GLU A 247 -2.32 -26.80 9.42
N ASN A 248 -1.31 -26.84 10.30
CA ASN A 248 -1.28 -27.82 11.40
C ASN A 248 -2.44 -27.64 12.38
N ILE A 249 -2.83 -26.39 12.66
CA ILE A 249 -4.00 -26.08 13.48
C ILE A 249 -5.29 -26.48 12.75
N VAL A 250 -5.45 -26.10 11.48
CA VAL A 250 -6.69 -26.30 10.72
C VAL A 250 -6.92 -27.76 10.30
N ARG A 251 -5.85 -28.55 10.17
CA ARG A 251 -5.87 -29.94 9.69
C ARG A 251 -7.00 -30.79 10.29
N GLY A 252 -7.85 -31.31 9.41
CA GLY A 252 -8.97 -32.18 9.76
C GLY A 252 -10.18 -31.47 10.37
N ARG A 253 -10.13 -30.14 10.53
CA ARG A 253 -11.20 -29.31 11.13
C ARG A 253 -11.78 -28.27 10.16
N GLY A 254 -11.01 -27.84 9.17
CA GLY A 254 -11.43 -26.86 8.16
C GLY A 254 -10.51 -26.79 6.96
N GLU A 255 -10.64 -25.71 6.19
CA GLU A 255 -9.86 -25.40 4.99
C GLU A 255 -9.33 -23.96 5.06
N ILE A 256 -8.12 -23.75 4.53
CA ILE A 256 -7.51 -22.41 4.38
C ILE A 256 -7.67 -21.97 2.93
N GLU A 257 -8.23 -20.78 2.73
CA GLU A 257 -8.29 -20.10 1.45
C GLU A 257 -7.38 -18.88 1.51
N VAL A 258 -6.29 -18.89 0.75
CA VAL A 258 -5.37 -17.75 0.67
C VAL A 258 -5.91 -16.72 -0.31
N LEU A 259 -6.04 -15.48 0.15
CA LEU A 259 -6.53 -14.35 -0.66
C LEU A 259 -5.36 -13.60 -1.30
N SER A 260 -4.35 -13.24 -0.51
CA SER A 260 -3.14 -12.58 -1.01
C SER A 260 -1.98 -12.71 -0.02
N CYS A 261 -0.76 -12.60 -0.52
CA CYS A 261 0.43 -12.55 0.31
C CYS A 261 1.48 -11.59 -0.28
N SER A 262 2.15 -10.86 0.59
CA SER A 262 3.34 -10.07 0.30
C SER A 262 4.32 -10.25 1.46
N GLU A 263 5.56 -10.60 1.13
CA GLU A 263 6.62 -10.86 2.11
C GLU A 263 7.14 -9.55 2.73
N PRO A 264 7.70 -9.58 3.96
CA PRO A 264 8.36 -8.42 4.52
C PRO A 264 9.59 -8.02 3.69
N VAL A 265 9.80 -6.71 3.52
CA VAL A 265 10.88 -6.17 2.68
C VAL A 265 11.84 -5.35 3.52
N LYS A 266 13.13 -5.66 3.44
CA LYS A 266 14.21 -4.76 3.90
C LYS A 266 14.52 -3.77 2.79
N LEU A 267 14.55 -2.49 3.14
CA LEU A 267 14.68 -1.39 2.20
C LEU A 267 16.06 -0.77 2.30
N HIS A 268 16.45 -0.03 1.26
CA HIS A 268 17.77 0.58 1.22
C HIS A 268 17.89 1.73 2.23
N GLU A 269 18.96 1.71 3.01
CA GLU A 269 19.23 2.71 4.02
C GLU A 269 20.15 3.80 3.46
N VAL A 270 19.82 5.06 3.72
CA VAL A 270 20.69 6.20 3.42
C VAL A 270 21.04 6.92 4.71
N GLU A 271 22.31 7.25 4.91
CA GLU A 271 22.77 7.96 6.13
C GLU A 271 22.21 9.38 6.20
N GLY A 272 22.04 9.92 7.41
CA GLY A 272 21.58 11.31 7.61
C GLY A 272 20.08 11.52 7.43
N PHE A 273 19.30 10.46 7.24
CA PHE A 273 17.83 10.48 7.33
C PHE A 273 17.38 9.85 8.64
N SER A 274 16.29 10.37 9.21
CA SER A 274 15.56 9.66 10.26
C SER A 274 14.99 8.37 9.67
N ARG A 275 14.93 7.30 10.46
CA ARG A 275 14.65 5.94 9.98
C ARG A 275 13.62 5.24 10.84
N LYS A 276 12.78 4.42 10.21
CA LYS A 276 11.84 3.55 10.93
C LYS A 276 11.52 2.26 10.18
N VAL A 277 10.90 1.31 10.88
CA VAL A 277 10.25 0.14 10.26
C VAL A 277 8.75 0.39 10.22
N VAL A 278 8.15 0.29 9.04
CA VAL A 278 6.70 0.44 8.84
C VAL A 278 5.98 -0.90 8.93
N ARG A 279 4.70 -0.85 9.28
CA ARG A 279 3.85 -2.04 9.52
C ARG A 279 2.80 -2.28 8.43
N PHE A 280 2.85 -1.52 7.36
CA PHE A 280 1.99 -1.61 6.20
C PHE A 280 2.81 -2.06 4.98
N THR A 281 2.11 -2.58 3.98
CA THR A 281 2.66 -2.99 2.68
C THR A 281 2.49 -1.85 1.68
N THR A 282 3.20 -1.93 0.55
CA THR A 282 3.17 -0.93 -0.53
C THR A 282 3.27 -1.65 -1.87
N ASP A 283 3.34 -0.90 -2.97
CA ASP A 283 3.62 -1.42 -4.32
C ASP A 283 5.04 -2.01 -4.52
N ILE A 284 6.01 -1.73 -3.64
CA ILE A 284 7.43 -2.13 -3.80
C ILE A 284 7.61 -3.62 -4.12
N PRO A 285 6.95 -4.58 -3.44
CA PRO A 285 7.10 -6.01 -3.71
C PRO A 285 6.66 -6.42 -5.13
N HIS A 286 5.88 -5.58 -5.81
CA HIS A 286 5.40 -5.81 -7.17
C HIS A 286 6.28 -5.14 -8.24
N MET A 287 7.32 -4.42 -7.83
CA MET A 287 8.22 -3.67 -8.71
C MET A 287 9.70 -4.10 -8.62
N PRO A 288 10.04 -5.41 -8.61
CA PRO A 288 11.43 -5.87 -8.43
C PRO A 288 12.38 -5.43 -9.54
N ASN A 289 11.88 -5.06 -10.72
CA ASN A 289 12.72 -4.59 -11.83
C ASN A 289 13.14 -3.12 -11.68
N TRP A 290 12.53 -2.35 -10.77
CA TRP A 290 12.76 -0.91 -10.60
C TRP A 290 13.93 -0.58 -9.67
N GLY A 291 15.04 -1.31 -9.82
CA GLY A 291 16.27 -1.05 -9.07
C GLY A 291 16.11 -1.21 -7.56
N THR A 292 16.90 -0.44 -6.82
CA THR A 292 16.96 -0.51 -5.35
C THR A 292 15.84 0.35 -4.73
N PRO A 293 14.92 -0.23 -3.93
CA PRO A 293 13.78 0.52 -3.40
C PRO A 293 14.12 1.29 -2.11
N LEU A 294 13.58 2.51 -2.04
CA LEU A 294 13.51 3.38 -0.87
C LEU A 294 12.04 3.74 -0.63
N LEU A 295 11.69 4.02 0.63
CA LEU A 295 10.31 4.33 1.01
C LEU A 295 10.28 5.53 1.96
N ILE A 296 9.72 6.65 1.51
CA ILE A 296 9.65 7.89 2.29
C ILE A 296 8.57 8.83 1.76
N GLY A 297 7.85 9.50 2.64
CA GLY A 297 6.81 10.46 2.29
C GLY A 297 6.16 11.16 3.48
N PRO A 298 5.47 12.28 3.22
CA PRO A 298 4.85 13.13 4.23
C PRO A 298 3.58 12.51 4.82
N GLY A 299 3.20 12.98 6.01
CA GLY A 299 1.99 12.54 6.69
C GLY A 299 2.13 11.16 7.33
N SER A 300 1.08 10.75 8.03
CA SER A 300 1.11 9.57 8.90
C SER A 300 0.09 8.53 8.47
N ILE A 301 0.52 7.27 8.37
CA ILE A 301 -0.40 6.14 8.14
C ILE A 301 -1.50 6.05 9.20
N LEU A 302 -1.30 6.65 10.38
CA LEU A 302 -2.29 6.65 11.46
C LEU A 302 -3.53 7.50 11.16
N VAL A 303 -3.45 8.44 10.21
CA VAL A 303 -4.59 9.27 9.79
C VAL A 303 -5.10 8.91 8.38
N ALA A 304 -4.31 8.16 7.61
CA ALA A 304 -4.72 7.57 6.34
C ALA A 304 -5.99 6.71 6.51
N HIS A 305 -6.81 6.66 5.46
CA HIS A 305 -8.06 5.90 5.39
C HIS A 305 -9.16 6.33 6.37
N THR A 306 -8.94 7.38 7.16
CA THR A 306 -9.94 7.93 8.08
C THR A 306 -10.80 9.00 7.43
N LYS A 307 -11.91 9.38 8.10
CA LYS A 307 -12.76 10.51 7.69
C LYS A 307 -12.10 11.88 7.90
N ASP A 308 -11.08 11.93 8.75
CA ASP A 308 -10.38 13.13 9.18
C ASP A 308 -8.93 13.13 8.63
N GLU A 309 -8.70 12.45 7.50
CA GLU A 309 -7.39 12.39 6.86
C GLU A 309 -6.86 13.80 6.58
N PHE A 310 -5.58 14.02 6.90
CA PHE A 310 -4.89 15.28 6.67
C PHE A 310 -3.39 15.07 6.43
N VAL A 311 -2.75 16.10 5.88
CA VAL A 311 -1.30 16.25 5.85
C VAL A 311 -0.92 17.64 6.36
N LEU A 312 0.18 17.74 7.11
CA LEU A 312 0.72 19.04 7.51
C LEU A 312 1.38 19.71 6.30
N LYS A 313 1.12 21.00 6.12
CA LYS A 313 1.78 21.81 5.08
C LYS A 313 3.30 21.77 5.22
N SER A 314 3.79 21.86 6.46
CA SER A 314 5.21 21.72 6.78
C SER A 314 5.79 20.36 6.42
N ASP A 315 4.98 19.28 6.50
CA ASP A 315 5.44 17.94 6.12
C ASP A 315 5.59 17.83 4.60
N LEU A 316 4.68 18.44 3.82
CA LEU A 316 4.79 18.47 2.37
C LEU A 316 6.03 19.23 1.91
N GLU A 317 6.29 20.40 2.49
CA GLU A 317 7.49 21.20 2.19
C GLU A 317 8.76 20.43 2.52
N LYS A 318 8.80 19.83 3.71
CA LYS A 318 9.93 19.00 4.14
C LYS A 318 10.11 17.77 3.27
N ALA A 319 9.04 17.12 2.82
CA ALA A 319 9.12 15.99 1.91
C ALA A 319 9.80 16.37 0.59
N ALA A 320 9.42 17.52 0.00
CA ALA A 320 10.05 18.01 -1.22
C ALA A 320 11.56 18.23 -1.03
N GLU A 321 11.99 18.80 0.09
CA GLU A 321 13.41 18.95 0.45
C GLU A 321 14.12 17.60 0.62
N LEU A 322 13.48 16.65 1.31
CA LEU A 322 14.02 15.30 1.54
C LEU A 322 14.18 14.53 0.23
N TYR A 323 13.21 14.60 -0.68
CA TYR A 323 13.31 13.98 -2.01
C TYR A 323 14.47 14.55 -2.83
N VAL A 324 14.68 15.88 -2.81
CA VAL A 324 15.85 16.52 -3.46
C VAL A 324 17.15 16.00 -2.84
N GLY A 325 17.24 15.99 -1.51
CA GLY A 325 18.43 15.54 -0.80
C GLY A 325 18.75 14.07 -1.02
N LEU A 326 17.73 13.22 -1.10
CA LEU A 326 17.86 11.79 -1.33
C LEU A 326 18.30 11.51 -2.77
N ALA A 327 17.65 12.13 -3.76
CA ALA A 327 18.03 11.97 -5.16
C ALA A 327 19.47 12.40 -5.44
N ARG A 328 19.93 13.53 -4.86
CA ARG A 328 21.33 13.97 -4.99
C ARG A 328 22.31 12.93 -4.46
N ARG A 329 22.10 12.43 -3.25
CA ARG A 329 22.96 11.42 -2.63
C ARG A 329 23.02 10.09 -3.40
N LEU A 330 21.93 9.74 -4.10
CA LEU A 330 21.86 8.52 -4.90
C LEU A 330 22.51 8.70 -6.28
N LEU A 331 22.61 9.93 -6.78
CA LEU A 331 23.21 10.25 -8.08
C LEU A 331 24.70 10.60 -8.00
N ASP A 332 25.18 11.03 -6.83
CA ASP A 332 26.59 11.27 -6.49
C ASP A 332 27.44 9.98 -6.60
#